data_AF-A0A2N0QBD8-F1
#
_entry.id   AF-A0A2N0QBD8-F1
#
_cell.length_a   1.000
_cell.length_b   1.000
_cell.length_c   1.000
_cell.angle_alpha   90.00
_cell.angle_beta   90.00
_cell.angle_gamma   90.00
#
_symmetry.space_group_name_H-M   'P 1'
#
loop_
_entity.id
_entity.type
_entity.pdbx_description
1 polymer ?
#
loop_
_entity_poly.entity_id
_entity_poly.type
_entity_poly.pdbx_seq_one_letter_code
_entity_poly.pdbx_strand_id
1 'polypeptide(L)'
;MIFCHLSFIKLLNFKIGAIILFTITYLFFNNFSDQQVRGIPYPENPKKIDIGRGEDIWFLTDNDELYHWSPIIKHLIYKDSNVLDFAVGSDGTVVLIKKDNEVYIRTIHANKWESRISDGQFKHQKISICDYNMIFTTDSENHFIKGIYDIKTDRYDWICVDCKNDYYQISCAPHDYSLWIRGDGDYIYRYISNNKHIVRSEALFKYIKALSDQHAIGIDNTNDLWEYKDGNWQWKNKNVKSASINYAGGEIFIIYY
;
A
#
# COMPACT_ATOMS: atom_id res chain seq x y z
N MET A 1 60.73 -10.09 30.83
CA MET A 1 59.55 -10.84 30.39
C MET A 1 58.35 -9.88 30.34
N ILE A 2 58.36 -8.94 29.40
CA ILE A 2 57.32 -7.89 29.23
C ILE A 2 57.00 -7.86 27.74
N PHE A 3 56.23 -8.85 27.26
CA PHE A 3 55.79 -8.89 25.86
C PHE A 3 54.38 -9.46 25.67
N CYS A 4 53.61 -9.67 26.75
CA CYS A 4 52.24 -10.22 26.68
C CYS A 4 51.12 -9.23 27.05
N HIS A 5 51.43 -8.00 27.49
CA HIS A 5 50.38 -7.03 27.87
C HIS A 5 49.93 -6.11 26.73
N LEU A 6 50.75 -5.86 25.71
CA LEU A 6 50.39 -4.96 24.60
C LEU A 6 49.41 -5.57 23.58
N SER A 7 49.34 -6.90 23.45
CA SER A 7 48.43 -7.55 22.50
C SER A 7 46.98 -7.59 23.01
N PHE A 8 46.78 -7.76 24.33
CA PHE A 8 45.45 -7.79 24.94
C PHE A 8 44.73 -6.43 24.87
N ILE A 9 45.43 -5.33 25.09
CA ILE A 9 44.84 -3.97 25.03
C ILE A 9 44.40 -3.63 23.59
N LYS A 10 45.17 -4.03 22.57
CA LYS A 10 44.77 -3.86 21.17
C LYS A 10 43.56 -4.71 20.79
N LEU A 11 43.46 -5.96 21.27
CA LEU A 11 42.30 -6.82 21.03
C LEU A 11 41.04 -6.32 21.75
N LEU A 12 41.19 -5.79 22.98
CA LEU A 12 40.09 -5.24 23.76
C LEU A 12 39.53 -3.96 23.12
N ASN A 13 40.42 -3.06 22.65
CA ASN A 13 40.04 -1.84 21.95
C ASN A 13 39.35 -2.13 20.60
N PHE A 14 39.74 -3.21 19.90
CA PHE A 14 39.08 -3.62 18.66
C PHE A 14 37.68 -4.17 18.90
N LYS A 15 37.48 -4.95 19.98
CA LYS A 15 36.15 -5.45 20.38
C LYS A 15 35.23 -4.34 20.86
N ILE A 16 35.74 -3.39 21.65
CA ILE A 16 34.97 -2.22 22.10
C ILE A 16 34.61 -1.32 20.91
N GLY A 17 35.56 -1.09 19.99
CA GLY A 17 35.31 -0.33 18.77
C GLY A 17 34.27 -0.98 17.85
N ALA A 18 34.30 -2.31 17.70
CA ALA A 18 33.31 -3.04 16.93
C ALA A 18 31.92 -3.01 17.59
N ILE A 19 31.86 -3.15 18.92
CA ILE A 19 30.59 -3.03 19.67
C ILE A 19 30.02 -1.63 19.50
N ILE A 20 30.81 -0.57 19.71
CA ILE A 20 30.39 0.82 19.54
C ILE A 20 29.92 1.09 18.11
N LEU A 21 30.65 0.60 17.10
CA LEU A 21 30.24 0.75 15.71
C LEU A 21 28.92 0.04 15.45
N PHE A 22 28.70 -1.14 16.04
CA PHE A 22 27.45 -1.91 15.95
C PHE A 22 26.30 -1.22 16.69
N THR A 23 26.54 -0.61 17.86
CA THR A 23 25.51 0.18 18.56
C THR A 23 25.20 1.46 17.81
N ILE A 24 26.19 2.12 17.21
CA ILE A 24 25.99 3.32 16.39
C ILE A 24 25.19 2.94 15.14
N THR A 25 25.57 1.91 14.39
CA THR A 25 24.76 1.47 13.23
C THR A 25 23.37 1.03 13.67
N TYR A 26 23.22 0.25 14.75
CA TYR A 26 21.92 -0.14 15.29
C TYR A 26 21.04 1.05 15.72
N LEU A 27 21.63 2.08 16.35
CA LEU A 27 20.95 3.32 16.72
C LEU A 27 20.62 4.20 15.51
N PHE A 28 21.48 4.22 14.48
CA PHE A 28 21.21 4.93 13.22
C PHE A 28 20.15 4.22 12.37
N PHE A 29 20.10 2.89 12.34
CA PHE A 29 19.08 2.14 11.62
C PHE A 29 17.72 2.13 12.34
N ASN A 30 17.69 2.13 13.68
CA ASN A 30 16.43 2.21 14.42
C ASN A 30 15.83 3.62 14.49
N ASN A 31 16.59 4.67 14.17
CA ASN A 31 16.08 6.04 14.13
C ASN A 31 15.38 6.43 12.81
N PHE A 32 15.13 5.48 11.91
CA PHE A 32 14.50 5.76 10.61
C PHE A 32 13.01 5.39 10.52
N SER A 33 12.31 5.01 11.59
CA SER A 33 10.90 4.57 11.46
C SER A 33 9.82 5.61 11.70
N ASP A 34 10.15 6.85 12.10
CA ASP A 34 9.15 7.90 12.34
C ASP A 34 9.25 9.04 11.33
N GLN A 35 9.17 8.73 10.04
CA GLN A 35 8.86 9.75 9.05
C GLN A 35 7.34 9.97 8.98
N GLN A 36 6.81 10.64 10.01
CA GLN A 36 5.68 11.52 9.79
C GLN A 36 6.04 12.46 8.62
N VAL A 37 5.16 12.56 7.64
CA VAL A 37 5.28 13.50 6.52
C VAL A 37 5.27 14.92 7.09
N ARG A 38 6.44 15.43 7.45
CA ARG A 38 6.60 16.82 7.83
C ARG A 38 6.40 17.66 6.57
N GLY A 39 5.16 18.10 6.29
CA GLY A 39 4.90 19.22 5.40
C GLY A 39 3.78 19.09 4.37
N ILE A 40 3.15 17.92 4.21
CA ILE A 40 1.99 17.77 3.31
C ILE A 40 0.70 17.96 4.12
N PRO A 41 -0.15 18.95 3.79
CA PRO A 41 -1.44 19.11 4.43
C PRO A 41 -2.38 17.96 4.03
N TYR A 42 -3.19 17.50 4.98
CA TYR A 42 -4.31 16.61 4.71
C TYR A 42 -5.55 17.43 4.31
N PRO A 43 -6.44 16.90 3.45
CA PRO A 43 -7.76 17.50 3.24
C PRO A 43 -8.58 17.40 4.53
N GLU A 44 -9.70 18.13 4.60
CA GLU A 44 -10.66 17.96 5.69
C GLU A 44 -11.24 16.53 5.68
N ASN A 45 -11.30 15.89 6.84
CA ASN A 45 -11.83 14.52 7.03
C ASN A 45 -11.25 13.48 6.05
N PRO A 46 -9.91 13.26 6.06
CA PRO A 46 -9.28 12.29 5.17
C PRO A 46 -9.70 10.86 5.56
N LYS A 47 -10.07 10.05 4.58
CA LYS A 47 -10.56 8.66 4.72
C LYS A 47 -9.51 7.64 4.29
N LYS A 48 -8.88 7.87 3.13
CA LYS A 48 -7.86 6.99 2.55
C LYS A 48 -6.74 7.83 1.95
N ILE A 49 -5.50 7.36 2.10
CA ILE A 49 -4.33 7.82 1.36
C ILE A 49 -3.85 6.70 0.45
N ASP A 50 -3.41 7.04 -0.75
CA ASP A 50 -2.62 6.12 -1.58
C ASP A 50 -1.52 6.87 -2.35
N ILE A 51 -0.41 6.19 -2.58
CA ILE A 51 0.82 6.79 -3.07
C ILE A 51 1.39 5.89 -4.16
N GLY A 52 1.73 6.51 -5.29
CA GLY A 52 2.52 5.86 -6.33
C GLY A 52 4.00 5.88 -5.98
N ARG A 53 4.77 6.63 -6.76
CA ARG A 53 6.19 6.87 -6.51
C ARG A 53 6.47 8.32 -6.14
N GLY A 54 7.32 8.54 -5.15
CA GLY A 54 7.77 9.87 -4.78
C GLY A 54 6.65 10.71 -4.18
N GLU A 55 6.35 11.85 -4.79
CA GLU A 55 5.35 12.82 -4.29
C GLU A 55 3.97 12.69 -4.97
N ASP A 56 3.71 11.59 -5.69
CA ASP A 56 2.41 11.28 -6.29
C ASP A 56 1.42 10.77 -5.24
N ILE A 57 0.89 11.71 -4.45
CA ILE A 57 0.12 11.44 -3.23
C ILE A 57 -1.32 11.87 -3.44
N TRP A 58 -2.23 10.95 -3.12
CA TRP A 58 -3.66 11.09 -3.34
C TRP A 58 -4.43 10.81 -2.05
N PHE A 59 -5.53 11.53 -1.88
CA PHE A 59 -6.40 11.44 -0.72
C PHE A 59 -7.84 11.30 -1.15
N LEU A 60 -8.58 10.41 -0.49
CA LEU A 60 -10.04 10.36 -0.51
C LEU A 60 -10.57 10.82 0.84
N THR A 61 -11.60 11.65 0.84
CA THR A 61 -12.26 12.15 2.06
C THR A 61 -13.46 11.29 2.45
N ASP A 62 -13.98 11.50 3.67
CA ASP A 62 -15.23 10.88 4.12
C ASP A 62 -16.47 11.38 3.34
N ASN A 63 -16.34 12.52 2.64
CA ASN A 63 -17.36 13.07 1.74
C ASN A 63 -17.29 12.48 0.31
N ASP A 64 -16.47 11.46 0.10
CA ASP A 64 -16.23 10.81 -1.21
C ASP A 64 -15.62 11.77 -2.25
N GLU A 65 -14.80 12.72 -1.80
CA GLU A 65 -14.06 13.66 -2.65
C GLU A 65 -12.59 13.23 -2.78
N LEU A 66 -12.08 13.28 -4.01
CA LEU A 66 -10.72 12.88 -4.33
C LEU A 66 -9.83 14.11 -4.53
N TYR A 67 -8.69 14.12 -3.86
CA TYR A 67 -7.67 15.17 -3.92
C TYR A 67 -6.31 14.60 -4.30
N HIS A 68 -5.53 15.40 -5.02
CA HIS A 68 -4.14 15.12 -5.36
C HIS A 68 -3.24 16.22 -4.80
N TRP A 69 -2.16 15.85 -4.13
CA TRP A 69 -1.11 16.78 -3.74
C TRP A 69 -0.31 17.21 -4.98
N SER A 70 -0.32 18.51 -5.31
CA SER A 70 0.53 19.03 -6.37
C SER A 70 1.85 19.53 -5.78
N PRO A 71 2.99 18.87 -6.06
CA PRO A 71 4.28 19.30 -5.53
C PRO A 71 4.75 20.62 -6.15
N ILE A 72 4.28 20.94 -7.37
CA ILE A 72 4.66 22.16 -8.10
C ILE A 72 4.12 23.41 -7.41
N ILE A 73 2.82 23.40 -7.10
CA ILE A 73 2.15 24.55 -6.47
C ILE A 73 2.00 24.41 -4.96
N LYS A 74 2.39 23.26 -4.38
CA LYS A 74 2.29 22.94 -2.95
C LYS A 74 0.88 23.08 -2.39
N HIS A 75 -0.12 22.60 -3.13
CA HIS A 75 -1.52 22.64 -2.73
C HIS A 75 -2.22 21.31 -3.05
N LEU A 76 -3.23 20.98 -2.26
CA LEU A 76 -4.19 19.93 -2.58
C LEU A 76 -5.15 20.42 -3.67
N ILE A 77 -5.26 19.64 -4.73
CA ILE A 77 -6.13 19.93 -5.88
C ILE A 77 -7.29 18.95 -5.85
N TYR A 78 -8.52 19.47 -5.80
CA TYR A 78 -9.74 18.67 -5.98
C TYR A 78 -9.76 18.04 -7.39
N LYS A 79 -10.09 16.76 -7.48
CA LYS A 79 -10.05 15.97 -8.73
C LYS A 79 -11.39 15.37 -9.12
N ASP A 80 -12.16 14.89 -8.16
CA ASP A 80 -13.48 14.31 -8.42
C ASP A 80 -14.30 14.17 -7.14
N SER A 81 -15.58 13.85 -7.28
CA SER A 81 -16.48 13.48 -6.20
C SER A 81 -17.25 12.19 -6.52
N ASN A 82 -18.00 11.70 -5.54
CA ASN A 82 -18.70 10.41 -5.62
C ASN A 82 -17.76 9.22 -5.83
N VAL A 83 -16.55 9.31 -5.25
CA VAL A 83 -15.53 8.26 -5.32
C VAL A 83 -15.69 7.30 -4.14
N LEU A 84 -15.93 6.02 -4.40
CA LEU A 84 -16.03 4.98 -3.37
C LEU A 84 -14.66 4.54 -2.87
N ASP A 85 -13.75 4.28 -3.81
CA ASP A 85 -12.38 3.85 -3.56
C ASP A 85 -11.47 4.25 -4.73
N PHE A 86 -10.17 4.31 -4.49
CA PHE A 86 -9.18 4.64 -5.53
C PHE A 86 -7.85 3.93 -5.28
N ALA A 87 -7.00 3.81 -6.30
CA ALA A 87 -5.65 3.28 -6.15
C ALA A 87 -4.68 3.97 -7.09
N VAL A 88 -3.41 4.04 -6.66
CA VAL A 88 -2.31 4.63 -7.43
C VAL A 88 -1.26 3.56 -7.72
N GLY A 89 -0.85 3.47 -8.98
CA GLY A 89 0.13 2.53 -9.50
C GLY A 89 1.55 3.09 -9.40
N SER A 90 2.53 2.20 -9.50
CA SER A 90 3.95 2.59 -9.48
C SER A 90 4.40 3.35 -10.72
N ASP A 91 3.61 3.29 -11.78
CA ASP A 91 3.74 4.04 -13.03
C ASP A 91 2.99 5.38 -13.03
N GLY A 92 2.36 5.75 -11.90
CA GLY A 92 1.54 6.97 -11.78
C GLY A 92 0.14 6.82 -12.37
N THR A 93 -0.26 5.62 -12.79
CA THR A 93 -1.64 5.33 -13.16
C THR A 93 -2.54 5.53 -11.94
N VAL A 94 -3.68 6.20 -12.13
CA VAL A 94 -4.68 6.39 -11.08
C VAL A 94 -6.01 5.84 -11.56
N VAL A 95 -6.58 4.95 -10.77
CA VAL A 95 -7.90 4.36 -11.01
C VAL A 95 -8.81 4.64 -9.84
N LEU A 96 -10.10 4.75 -10.12
CA LEU A 96 -11.12 4.93 -9.10
C LEU A 96 -12.35 4.09 -9.37
N ILE A 97 -13.12 3.85 -8.32
CA ILE A 97 -14.47 3.30 -8.36
C ILE A 97 -15.41 4.44 -7.97
N LYS A 98 -16.45 4.70 -8.76
CA LYS A 98 -17.50 5.68 -8.41
C LYS A 98 -18.67 5.01 -7.69
N LYS A 99 -19.59 5.82 -7.17
CA LYS A 99 -20.83 5.37 -6.48
C LYS A 99 -21.77 4.50 -7.33
N ASP A 100 -21.57 4.46 -8.64
CA ASP A 100 -22.23 3.53 -9.55
C ASP A 100 -21.57 2.14 -9.59
N ASN A 101 -20.54 1.91 -8.77
CA ASN A 101 -19.75 0.67 -8.69
C ASN A 101 -18.92 0.37 -9.95
N GLU A 102 -18.70 1.37 -10.80
CA GLU A 102 -17.95 1.22 -12.04
C GLU A 102 -16.53 1.78 -11.91
N VAL A 103 -15.61 1.26 -12.73
CA VAL A 103 -14.18 1.61 -12.70
C VAL A 103 -13.85 2.64 -13.76
N TYR A 104 -13.06 3.64 -13.38
CA TYR A 104 -12.58 4.73 -14.23
C TYR A 104 -11.07 4.88 -14.07
N ILE A 105 -10.38 5.27 -15.13
CA ILE A 105 -8.94 5.51 -15.15
C ILE A 105 -8.65 6.95 -15.57
N ARG A 106 -7.59 7.55 -15.03
CA ARG A 106 -7.20 8.91 -15.38
C ARG A 106 -6.46 8.94 -16.71
N THR A 107 -6.93 9.76 -17.65
CA THR A 107 -6.18 10.07 -18.88
C THR A 107 -4.87 10.78 -18.55
N ILE A 108 -3.77 10.25 -19.09
CA ILE A 108 -2.43 10.85 -18.96
C ILE A 108 -2.39 12.25 -19.62
N HIS A 109 -3.16 12.46 -20.69
CA HIS A 109 -3.04 13.66 -21.54
C HIS A 109 -3.88 14.86 -21.12
N ALA A 110 -4.98 14.67 -20.39
CA ALA A 110 -5.93 15.76 -20.13
C ALA A 110 -6.24 16.00 -18.65
N ASN A 111 -5.66 15.21 -17.74
CA ASN A 111 -6.06 15.20 -16.33
C ASN A 111 -7.59 15.03 -16.16
N LYS A 112 -8.21 14.31 -17.11
CA LYS A 112 -9.63 13.94 -17.12
C LYS A 112 -9.75 12.45 -16.84
N TRP A 113 -10.86 12.03 -16.28
CA TRP A 113 -11.20 10.61 -16.22
C TRP A 113 -11.62 10.14 -17.61
N GLU A 114 -11.08 9.01 -18.04
CA GLU A 114 -11.65 8.28 -19.18
C GLU A 114 -13.08 7.91 -18.87
N SER A 115 -13.86 7.67 -19.92
CA SER A 115 -15.13 6.98 -19.75
C SER A 115 -14.90 5.63 -19.06
N ARG A 116 -15.94 5.15 -18.39
CA ARG A 116 -16.00 3.83 -17.73
C ARG A 116 -15.19 2.76 -18.48
N ILE A 117 -14.25 2.13 -17.77
CA ILE A 117 -13.42 1.04 -18.30
C ILE A 117 -13.91 -0.36 -17.89
N SER A 118 -14.79 -0.44 -16.88
CA SER A 118 -15.53 -1.65 -16.56
C SER A 118 -16.66 -1.92 -17.57
N ASP A 119 -17.00 -3.19 -17.73
CA ASP A 119 -18.03 -3.65 -18.66
C ASP A 119 -19.44 -3.72 -18.04
N GLY A 120 -19.55 -3.45 -16.73
CA GLY A 120 -20.79 -3.48 -15.96
C GLY A 120 -21.21 -4.88 -15.49
N GLN A 121 -20.37 -5.90 -15.68
CA GLN A 121 -20.66 -7.26 -15.20
C GLN A 121 -20.54 -7.39 -13.68
N PHE A 122 -19.67 -6.60 -13.06
CA PHE A 122 -19.37 -6.66 -11.63
C PHE A 122 -19.66 -5.32 -10.95
N LYS A 123 -20.18 -5.39 -9.72
CA LYS A 123 -20.39 -4.19 -8.88
C LYS A 123 -19.17 -3.95 -8.02
N HIS A 124 -18.15 -3.28 -8.55
CA HIS A 124 -16.86 -3.08 -7.89
C HIS A 124 -16.98 -2.21 -6.61
N GLN A 125 -16.18 -2.51 -5.59
CA GLN A 125 -16.19 -1.80 -4.29
C GLN A 125 -14.82 -1.43 -3.73
N LYS A 126 -13.80 -2.29 -3.91
CA LYS A 126 -12.40 -1.99 -3.53
C LYS A 126 -11.51 -2.13 -4.74
N ILE A 127 -10.44 -1.33 -4.80
CA ILE A 127 -9.51 -1.32 -5.94
C ILE A 127 -8.06 -1.28 -5.50
N SER A 128 -7.22 -1.98 -6.26
CA SER A 128 -5.77 -1.98 -6.15
C SER A 128 -5.13 -2.20 -7.51
N ILE A 129 -3.99 -1.54 -7.74
CA ILE A 129 -3.21 -1.65 -8.97
C ILE A 129 -1.73 -1.71 -8.65
N CYS A 130 -0.98 -2.44 -9.47
CA CYS A 130 0.48 -2.36 -9.51
C CYS A 130 0.93 -1.36 -10.58
N ASP A 131 0.31 -1.44 -11.76
CA ASP A 131 0.55 -0.63 -12.95
C ASP A 131 -0.73 -0.56 -13.80
N TYR A 132 -0.62 0.09 -14.96
CA TYR A 132 -1.69 0.23 -15.95
C TYR A 132 -2.24 -1.11 -16.47
N ASN A 133 -1.44 -2.17 -16.60
CA ASN A 133 -1.88 -3.35 -17.34
C ASN A 133 -2.82 -4.26 -16.53
N MET A 134 -2.79 -4.16 -15.19
CA MET A 134 -3.56 -5.05 -14.32
C MET A 134 -4.23 -4.28 -13.19
N ILE A 135 -5.55 -4.38 -13.17
CA ILE A 135 -6.41 -3.82 -12.12
C ILE A 135 -7.03 -4.97 -11.33
N PHE A 136 -7.01 -4.85 -10.01
CA PHE A 136 -7.60 -5.83 -9.11
C PHE A 136 -8.69 -5.15 -8.29
N THR A 137 -9.85 -5.79 -8.22
CA THR A 137 -10.99 -5.26 -7.46
C THR A 137 -11.68 -6.36 -6.68
N THR A 138 -12.44 -5.94 -5.68
CA THR A 138 -13.48 -6.78 -5.08
C THR A 138 -14.84 -6.25 -5.50
N ASP A 139 -15.82 -7.12 -5.70
CA ASP A 139 -17.19 -6.71 -5.99
C ASP A 139 -18.07 -6.66 -4.72
N SER A 140 -19.37 -6.41 -4.89
CA SER A 140 -20.33 -6.34 -3.79
C SER A 140 -20.62 -7.66 -3.09
N GLU A 141 -20.18 -8.77 -3.68
CA GLU A 141 -20.28 -10.12 -3.12
C GLU A 141 -18.91 -10.57 -2.57
N ASN A 142 -17.93 -9.65 -2.47
CA ASN A 142 -16.56 -9.91 -2.06
C ASN A 142 -15.81 -10.89 -2.97
N HIS A 143 -16.18 -10.99 -4.25
CA HIS A 143 -15.43 -11.81 -5.19
C HIS A 143 -14.12 -11.15 -5.59
N PHE A 144 -13.13 -11.97 -5.96
CA PHE A 144 -11.88 -11.51 -6.54
C PHE A 144 -12.02 -11.30 -8.05
N ILE A 145 -12.05 -10.04 -8.48
CA ILE A 145 -12.15 -9.63 -9.89
C ILE A 145 -10.81 -9.04 -10.38
N LYS A 146 -10.44 -9.36 -11.63
CA LYS A 146 -9.24 -8.86 -12.30
C LYS A 146 -9.60 -8.25 -13.66
N GLY A 147 -9.16 -7.01 -13.89
CA GLY A 147 -9.14 -6.34 -15.18
C GLY A 147 -7.76 -6.47 -15.84
N ILE A 148 -7.72 -6.87 -17.10
CA ILE A 148 -6.49 -7.04 -17.88
C ILE A 148 -6.58 -6.15 -19.12
N TYR A 149 -5.61 -5.26 -19.30
CA TYR A 149 -5.59 -4.40 -20.49
C TYR A 149 -5.21 -5.19 -21.74
N ASP A 150 -6.05 -5.12 -22.78
CA ASP A 150 -5.79 -5.64 -24.12
C ASP A 150 -5.44 -4.49 -25.08
N ILE A 151 -4.16 -4.44 -25.45
CA ILE A 151 -3.61 -3.44 -26.38
C ILE A 151 -4.24 -3.50 -27.78
N LYS A 152 -4.82 -4.63 -28.20
CA LYS A 152 -5.43 -4.76 -29.54
C LYS A 152 -6.78 -4.07 -29.61
N THR A 153 -7.54 -4.12 -28.53
CA THR A 153 -8.88 -3.55 -28.44
C THR A 153 -8.91 -2.21 -27.72
N ASP A 154 -7.81 -1.84 -27.07
CA ASP A 154 -7.66 -0.65 -26.24
C ASP A 154 -8.69 -0.61 -25.09
N ARG A 155 -8.87 -1.77 -24.44
CA ARG A 155 -9.89 -2.00 -23.41
C ARG A 155 -9.39 -2.93 -22.33
N TYR A 156 -10.07 -2.93 -21.18
CA TYR A 156 -9.85 -3.92 -20.14
C TYR A 156 -10.85 -5.07 -20.27
N ASP A 157 -10.34 -6.30 -20.27
CA ASP A 157 -11.13 -7.51 -20.11
C ASP A 157 -11.25 -7.84 -18.62
N TRP A 158 -12.49 -8.01 -18.14
CA TRP A 158 -12.79 -8.25 -16.74
C TRP A 158 -13.18 -9.71 -16.51
N ILE A 159 -12.50 -10.35 -15.55
CA ILE A 159 -12.73 -11.75 -15.19
C ILE A 159 -12.90 -11.91 -13.69
N CYS A 160 -13.76 -12.83 -13.28
CA CYS A 160 -13.73 -13.35 -11.92
C CYS A 160 -12.59 -14.36 -11.79
N VAL A 161 -11.63 -14.08 -10.92
CA VAL A 161 -10.50 -14.96 -10.60
C VAL A 161 -10.91 -16.01 -9.58
N ASP A 162 -11.63 -15.59 -8.54
CA ASP A 162 -12.23 -16.45 -7.53
C ASP A 162 -13.53 -15.83 -6.99
N CYS A 163 -14.64 -16.50 -7.26
CA CYS A 163 -16.00 -16.12 -6.83
C CYS A 163 -16.55 -17.11 -5.78
N LYS A 164 -15.69 -17.91 -5.14
CA LYS A 164 -16.12 -18.91 -4.15
C LYS A 164 -15.75 -18.55 -2.73
N ASN A 165 -14.72 -17.70 -2.57
CA ASN A 165 -14.23 -17.24 -1.29
C ASN A 165 -14.48 -15.74 -1.14
N ASP A 166 -14.49 -15.27 0.11
CA ASP A 166 -14.65 -13.86 0.42
C ASP A 166 -13.30 -13.13 0.41
N TYR A 167 -13.21 -12.09 -0.43
CA TYR A 167 -12.08 -11.18 -0.58
C TYR A 167 -12.53 -9.76 -0.20
N TYR A 168 -12.18 -9.30 1.00
CA TYR A 168 -12.59 -7.98 1.49
C TYR A 168 -11.65 -6.85 1.05
N GLN A 169 -10.41 -7.17 0.68
CA GLN A 169 -9.46 -6.25 0.07
C GLN A 169 -8.36 -7.03 -0.65
N ILE A 170 -7.94 -6.55 -1.82
CA ILE A 170 -6.73 -7.00 -2.52
C ILE A 170 -5.73 -5.86 -2.52
N SER A 171 -4.46 -6.17 -2.28
CA SER A 171 -3.35 -5.26 -2.50
C SER A 171 -2.34 -5.91 -3.45
N CYS A 172 -2.14 -5.28 -4.60
CA CYS A 172 -1.08 -5.63 -5.53
C CYS A 172 0.24 -4.99 -5.10
N ALA A 173 1.31 -5.79 -5.06
CA ALA A 173 2.64 -5.34 -4.68
C ALA A 173 3.47 -5.05 -5.94
N PRO A 174 3.83 -3.79 -6.24
CA PRO A 174 4.41 -3.43 -7.54
C PRO A 174 5.84 -3.92 -7.76
N HIS A 175 6.57 -4.33 -6.71
CA HIS A 175 7.96 -4.78 -6.87
C HIS A 175 8.07 -6.19 -7.45
N ASP A 176 7.06 -7.03 -7.25
CA ASP A 176 7.09 -8.45 -7.64
C ASP A 176 5.74 -9.02 -8.07
N TYR A 177 4.71 -8.19 -8.17
CA TYR A 177 3.33 -8.57 -8.50
C TYR A 177 2.71 -9.60 -7.55
N SER A 178 3.25 -9.73 -6.33
CA SER A 178 2.59 -10.52 -5.30
C SER A 178 1.26 -9.88 -4.90
N LEU A 179 0.29 -10.73 -4.58
CA LEU A 179 -1.05 -10.31 -4.18
C LEU A 179 -1.25 -10.64 -2.71
N TRP A 180 -1.54 -9.60 -1.94
CA TRP A 180 -1.87 -9.67 -0.53
C TRP A 180 -3.36 -9.43 -0.36
N ILE A 181 -4.01 -10.31 0.39
CA ILE A 181 -5.46 -10.35 0.52
C ILE A 181 -5.82 -10.16 1.98
N ARG A 182 -6.77 -9.27 2.26
CA ARG A 182 -7.60 -9.38 3.47
C ARG A 182 -8.84 -10.17 3.07
N GLY A 183 -8.93 -11.40 3.53
CA GLY A 183 -9.97 -12.35 3.12
C GLY A 183 -10.83 -12.79 4.30
N ASP A 184 -11.43 -13.98 4.16
CA ASP A 184 -12.26 -14.60 5.19
C ASP A 184 -11.69 -14.47 6.61
N GLY A 185 -12.57 -14.08 7.54
CA GLY A 185 -12.24 -13.80 8.93
C GLY A 185 -11.37 -12.55 9.17
N ASP A 186 -11.17 -11.67 8.18
CA ASP A 186 -10.27 -10.51 8.23
C ASP A 186 -8.78 -10.86 8.42
N TYR A 187 -8.40 -12.11 8.19
CA TYR A 187 -6.99 -12.50 8.17
C TYR A 187 -6.30 -12.03 6.90
N ILE A 188 -4.97 -11.87 7.00
CA ILE A 188 -4.12 -11.52 5.89
C ILE A 188 -3.55 -12.79 5.27
N TYR A 189 -3.67 -12.88 3.94
CA TYR A 189 -3.17 -13.99 3.16
C TYR A 189 -2.28 -13.50 2.01
N ARG A 190 -1.26 -14.28 1.66
CA ARG A 190 -0.58 -14.17 0.37
C ARG A 190 -1.27 -15.11 -0.62
N TYR A 191 -1.75 -14.57 -1.72
CA TYR A 191 -2.39 -15.33 -2.79
C TYR A 191 -1.34 -16.02 -3.68
N ILE A 192 -1.54 -17.31 -3.95
CA ILE A 192 -0.69 -18.12 -4.84
C ILE A 192 -1.42 -18.40 -6.15
N SER A 193 -2.62 -18.96 -6.01
CA SER A 193 -3.50 -19.37 -7.10
C SER A 193 -4.90 -19.59 -6.52
N ASN A 194 -5.86 -19.83 -7.41
CA ASN A 194 -7.21 -20.20 -7.00
C ASN A 194 -7.14 -21.43 -6.06
N ASN A 195 -7.83 -21.37 -4.91
CA ASN A 195 -7.81 -22.33 -3.80
C ASN A 195 -6.47 -22.50 -3.04
N LYS A 196 -5.45 -21.68 -3.30
CA LYS A 196 -4.16 -21.77 -2.58
C LYS A 196 -3.72 -20.41 -2.06
N HIS A 197 -3.77 -20.28 -0.73
CA HIS A 197 -3.36 -19.10 0.00
C HIS A 197 -2.37 -19.46 1.11
N ILE A 198 -1.49 -18.54 1.47
CA ILE A 198 -0.60 -18.67 2.64
C ILE A 198 -1.05 -17.65 3.68
N VAL A 199 -1.46 -18.12 4.86
CA VAL A 199 -1.82 -17.25 5.98
C VAL A 199 -0.58 -16.46 6.41
N ARG A 200 -0.73 -15.15 6.58
CA ARG A 200 0.33 -14.22 6.97
C ARG A 200 0.03 -13.48 8.27
N SER A 201 -1.17 -13.59 8.84
CA SER A 201 -1.48 -13.01 10.15
C SER A 201 -2.11 -14.02 11.09
N GLU A 202 -1.80 -13.86 12.38
CA GLU A 202 -2.52 -14.51 13.50
C GLU A 202 -3.59 -13.58 14.09
N ALA A 203 -3.52 -12.28 13.75
CA ALA A 203 -4.46 -11.24 14.13
C ALA A 203 -5.35 -10.81 12.96
N LEU A 204 -6.45 -10.13 13.29
CA LEU A 204 -7.44 -9.63 12.34
C LEU A 204 -7.13 -8.20 11.90
N PHE A 205 -7.25 -7.94 10.60
CA PHE A 205 -6.90 -6.67 9.99
C PHE A 205 -8.10 -6.04 9.30
N LYS A 206 -8.20 -4.70 9.36
CA LYS A 206 -9.19 -3.93 8.59
C LYS A 206 -8.61 -3.32 7.31
N TYR A 207 -7.29 -3.39 7.12
CA TYR A 207 -6.61 -2.81 5.97
C TYR A 207 -5.27 -3.52 5.68
N ILE A 208 -4.94 -3.65 4.39
CA ILE A 208 -3.63 -4.11 3.92
C ILE A 208 -3.15 -3.27 2.72
N LYS A 209 -1.84 -2.98 2.67
CA LYS A 209 -1.12 -2.44 1.51
C LYS A 209 0.22 -3.15 1.38
N ALA A 210 0.54 -3.61 0.18
CA ALA A 210 1.75 -4.37 -0.10
C ALA A 210 2.71 -3.58 -1.00
N LEU A 211 4.01 -3.72 -0.72
CA LEU A 211 5.09 -3.24 -1.56
C LEU A 211 5.75 -4.41 -2.30
N SER A 212 5.95 -5.54 -1.61
CA SER A 212 6.47 -6.80 -2.16
C SER A 212 5.92 -8.02 -1.38
N ASP A 213 6.40 -9.21 -1.71
CA ASP A 213 6.12 -10.48 -1.04
C ASP A 213 6.69 -10.56 0.38
N GLN A 214 7.71 -9.74 0.66
CA GLN A 214 8.37 -9.61 1.97
C GLN A 214 8.11 -8.27 2.65
N HIS A 215 7.34 -7.35 2.04
CA HIS A 215 7.09 -6.04 2.63
C HIS A 215 5.65 -5.59 2.41
N ALA A 216 4.90 -5.48 3.51
CA ALA A 216 3.54 -4.94 3.52
C ALA A 216 3.29 -4.15 4.80
N ILE A 217 2.25 -3.33 4.82
CA ILE A 217 1.70 -2.72 6.02
C ILE A 217 0.24 -3.12 6.16
N GLY A 218 -0.23 -3.22 7.39
CA GLY A 218 -1.63 -3.48 7.68
C GLY A 218 -2.07 -2.70 8.91
N ILE A 219 -3.36 -2.41 8.97
CA ILE A 219 -3.98 -1.81 10.15
C ILE A 219 -4.91 -2.85 10.76
N ASP A 220 -4.71 -3.14 12.04
CA ASP A 220 -5.55 -4.10 12.75
C ASP A 220 -6.89 -3.50 13.21
N ASN A 221 -7.75 -4.35 13.77
CA ASN A 221 -9.06 -3.93 14.29
C ASN A 221 -8.99 -3.04 15.54
N THR A 222 -7.81 -2.87 16.15
CA THR A 222 -7.56 -1.94 17.26
C THR A 222 -7.02 -0.58 16.79
N ASN A 223 -6.90 -0.38 15.48
CA ASN A 223 -6.31 0.79 14.83
C ASN A 223 -4.79 0.91 15.00
N ASP A 224 -4.12 -0.19 15.28
CA ASP A 224 -2.66 -0.23 15.31
C ASP A 224 -2.11 -0.54 13.91
N LEU A 225 -1.07 0.20 13.53
CA LEU A 225 -0.33 0.00 12.29
C LEU A 225 0.80 -0.99 12.53
N TRP A 226 0.83 -2.01 11.68
CA TRP A 226 1.86 -3.04 11.64
C TRP A 226 2.57 -3.02 10.29
N GLU A 227 3.87 -3.28 10.31
CA GLU A 227 4.70 -3.47 9.12
C GLU A 227 5.17 -4.92 9.10
N TYR A 228 4.88 -5.63 8.02
CA TYR A 228 5.42 -6.94 7.73
C TYR A 228 6.75 -6.76 6.99
N LYS A 229 7.84 -7.27 7.57
CA LYS A 229 9.16 -7.35 6.95
C LYS A 229 9.81 -8.68 7.27
N ASP A 230 10.43 -9.29 6.27
CA ASP A 230 11.26 -10.51 6.42
C ASP A 230 10.56 -11.62 7.22
N GLY A 231 9.29 -11.88 6.92
CA GLY A 231 8.52 -12.94 7.56
C GLY A 231 7.75 -12.55 8.82
N ASN A 232 7.90 -11.33 9.34
CA ASN A 232 7.38 -10.97 10.66
C ASN A 232 6.64 -9.63 10.66
N TRP A 233 5.56 -9.54 11.44
CA TRP A 233 4.87 -8.28 11.73
C TRP A 233 5.54 -7.54 12.89
N GLN A 234 5.75 -6.25 12.70
CA GLN A 234 6.29 -5.33 13.70
C GLN A 234 5.31 -4.19 13.92
N TRP A 235 4.98 -3.92 15.17
CA TRP A 235 4.15 -2.77 15.55
C TRP A 235 4.87 -1.45 15.21
N LYS A 236 4.15 -0.46 14.68
CA LYS A 236 4.71 0.85 14.28
C LYS A 236 4.02 2.03 14.93
N ASN A 237 2.69 2.03 14.96
CA ASN A 237 1.95 3.18 15.44
C ASN A 237 0.55 2.79 15.92
N LYS A 238 -0.10 3.68 16.67
CA LYS A 238 -1.46 3.51 17.19
C LYS A 238 -2.40 4.59 16.64
N ASN A 239 -3.70 4.36 16.76
CA ASN A 239 -4.75 5.31 16.34
C ASN A 239 -4.64 5.68 14.85
N VAL A 240 -4.29 4.71 14.01
CA VAL A 240 -4.15 4.90 12.57
C VAL A 240 -5.49 4.65 11.86
N LYS A 241 -5.95 5.67 11.13
CA LYS A 241 -7.17 5.61 10.30
C LYS A 241 -6.88 5.01 8.94
N SER A 242 -5.79 5.43 8.29
CA SER A 242 -5.36 4.92 6.98
C SER A 242 -3.84 5.08 6.83
N ALA A 243 -3.22 4.25 6.01
CA ALA A 243 -1.80 4.35 5.70
C ALA A 243 -1.52 3.88 4.27
N SER A 244 -0.41 4.31 3.67
CA SER A 244 0.11 3.75 2.42
C SER A 244 1.64 3.73 2.42
N ILE A 245 2.23 2.99 1.50
CA ILE A 245 3.68 2.82 1.34
C ILE A 245 4.11 3.47 0.03
N ASN A 246 5.11 4.35 0.07
CA ASN A 246 5.72 4.94 -1.12
C ASN A 246 6.52 3.88 -1.88
N TYR A 247 6.18 3.64 -3.15
CA TYR A 247 6.82 2.59 -3.96
C TYR A 247 8.28 2.88 -4.34
N ALA A 248 8.78 4.11 -4.12
CA ALA A 248 10.17 4.49 -4.41
C ALA A 248 11.14 4.10 -3.29
N GLY A 249 10.72 4.20 -2.03
CA GLY A 249 11.62 4.09 -0.87
C GLY A 249 11.09 3.26 0.30
N GLY A 250 9.83 2.78 0.23
CA GLY A 250 9.21 2.05 1.33
C GLY A 250 8.79 2.93 2.51
N GLU A 251 8.81 4.26 2.35
CA GLU A 251 8.34 5.21 3.36
C GLU A 251 6.85 5.02 3.61
N ILE A 252 6.44 5.05 4.88
CA ILE A 252 5.04 4.83 5.28
C ILE A 252 4.39 6.17 5.60
N PHE A 253 3.23 6.42 4.99
CA PHE A 253 2.44 7.63 5.16
C PHE A 253 1.18 7.29 5.94
N ILE A 254 0.80 8.12 6.90
CA ILE A 254 -0.20 7.78 7.93
C ILE A 254 -1.22 8.91 8.11
N ILE A 255 -2.50 8.56 8.06
CA ILE A 255 -3.62 9.38 8.54
C ILE A 255 -4.03 8.87 9.92
N TYR A 256 -4.09 9.76 10.91
CA TYR A 256 -4.56 9.47 12.27
C TYR A 256 -6.06 9.78 12.42
N TYR A 257 -6.67 9.21 13.47
CA TYR A 257 -8.00 9.62 13.94
C TYR A 257 -7.99 10.98 14.65
#